data_AF-S4NAV3-F1
#
_entry.id   AF-S4NAV3-F1
#
_cell.length_a   1.000
_cell.length_b   1.000
_cell.length_c   1.000
_cell.angle_alpha   90.00
_cell.angle_beta   90.00
_cell.angle_gamma   90.00
#
_symmetry.space_group_name_H-M   'P 1'
#
loop_
_entity.id
_entity.type
_entity.pdbx_description
1 polymer ?
#
loop_
_entity_poly.entity_id
_entity_poly.type
_entity_poly.pdbx_seq_one_letter_code
_entity_poly.pdbx_strand_id
1 'polypeptide(L)' 'MYNDKFIVSRITNPHWLTLDLDQISHVQTSKYQLAFVANTKIYSFILPANSVIEIKELISNK' A
#
# COMPACT_ATOMS: atom_id res chain seq x y z
N MET A 1 5.08 36.59 11.01
CA MET A 1 4.03 36.18 10.06
C MET A 1 4.05 34.67 9.99
N TYR A 2 2.92 34.04 10.29
CA TYR A 2 2.74 32.60 10.39
C TYR A 2 3.00 31.94 9.03
N ASN A 3 3.78 30.85 9.00
CA ASN A 3 4.09 30.11 7.79
C ASN A 3 2.81 29.49 7.20
N ASP A 4 2.37 29.98 6.04
CA ASP A 4 1.31 29.41 5.19
C ASP A 4 1.69 28.05 4.60
N LYS A 5 1.88 27.04 5.45
CA LYS A 5 2.21 25.68 5.01
C LYS A 5 1.25 24.67 5.61
N PHE A 6 0.40 24.11 4.76
CA PHE A 6 -0.44 22.97 5.07
C PHE A 6 0.29 21.69 4.62
N ILE A 7 0.80 20.92 5.58
CA ILE A 7 1.53 19.67 5.32
C ILE A 7 0.62 18.51 5.76
N VAL A 8 0.19 17.69 4.81
CA VAL A 8 -0.52 16.43 5.09
C VAL A 8 0.42 15.27 4.84
N SER A 9 0.99 14.73 5.92
CA SER A 9 1.70 13.45 5.91
C SER A 9 0.72 12.32 6.25
N ARG A 10 0.73 11.22 5.49
CA ARG A 10 -0.03 10.01 5.86
C ARG A 10 0.47 9.47 7.21
N ILE A 11 -0.44 9.35 8.18
CA ILE A 11 -0.12 8.95 9.58
C ILE A 11 0.38 7.50 9.67
N THR A 12 0.09 6.65 8.69
CA THR A 12 0.23 5.19 8.84
C THR A 12 1.47 4.56 8.22
N ASN A 13 2.30 5.28 7.43
CA ASN A 13 3.62 4.76 7.04
C ASN A 13 4.57 5.87 6.55
N PRO A 14 5.54 6.33 7.37
CA PRO A 14 6.50 7.37 6.96
C PRO A 14 7.58 6.88 5.99
N HIS A 15 7.68 5.56 5.78
CA HIS A 15 8.61 4.96 4.82
C HIS A 15 7.82 4.42 3.63
N TRP A 16 8.08 4.95 2.44
CA TRP A 16 7.54 4.39 1.21
C TRP A 16 8.08 2.96 1.03
N LEU A 17 7.18 2.00 0.79
CA LEU A 17 7.58 0.65 0.47
C LEU A 17 7.82 0.57 -1.04
N THR A 18 9.08 0.42 -1.44
CA THR A 18 9.48 0.18 -2.83
C THR A 18 9.93 -1.27 -2.96
N LEU A 19 9.27 -2.04 -3.82
CA LEU A 19 9.57 -3.44 -4.12
C LEU A 19 9.14 -3.78 -5.54
N ASP A 20 9.82 -4.75 -6.15
CA ASP A 20 9.46 -5.25 -7.48
C ASP A 20 8.18 -6.09 -7.41
N LEU A 21 7.28 -5.93 -8.39
CA LEU A 21 6.03 -6.69 -8.46
C LEU A 21 6.28 -8.20 -8.50
N ASP A 22 7.39 -8.62 -9.09
CA ASP A 22 7.90 -9.98 -9.16
C ASP A 22 8.13 -10.64 -7.80
N GLN A 23 8.41 -9.83 -6.78
CA GLN A 23 8.67 -10.30 -5.42
C GLN A 23 7.39 -10.47 -4.62
N ILE A 24 6.24 -10.04 -5.15
CA ILE A 24 4.95 -10.14 -4.47
C ILE A 24 4.38 -11.54 -4.66
N SER A 25 4.00 -12.16 -3.56
CA SER A 25 3.28 -13.43 -3.54
C SER A 25 2.17 -13.39 -2.49
N HIS A 26 1.22 -14.33 -2.59
CA HIS A 26 0.15 -14.51 -1.60
C HIS A 26 -0.63 -13.21 -1.29
N VAL A 27 -1.14 -12.56 -2.34
CA VAL A 27 -1.95 -11.34 -2.22
C VAL A 27 -3.31 -11.68 -1.62
N GLN A 28 -3.66 -11.00 -0.53
CA GLN A 28 -4.95 -11.08 0.13
C GLN A 28 -5.56 -9.69 0.22
N THR A 29 -6.86 -9.61 -0.05
CA THR A 29 -7.60 -8.33 -0.02
C THR A 29 -8.87 -8.47 0.79
N SER A 30 -9.11 -7.51 1.67
CA SER A 30 -10.39 -7.25 2.33
C SER A 30 -10.84 -5.83 2.00
N LYS A 31 -12.09 -5.46 2.30
CA LYS A 31 -12.69 -4.18 1.86
C LYS A 31 -11.80 -2.94 2.06
N TYR A 32 -11.00 -2.90 3.12
CA TYR A 32 -10.09 -1.79 3.40
C TYR A 32 -8.65 -2.24 3.68
N GLN A 33 -8.29 -3.47 3.30
CA GLN A 33 -7.00 -4.04 3.64
C GLN A 33 -6.39 -4.74 2.43
N LEU A 34 -5.12 -4.49 2.19
CA LEU A 34 -4.29 -5.20 1.23
C LEU A 34 -3.12 -5.81 1.99
N ALA A 35 -3.00 -7.13 1.95
CA ALA A 35 -1.87 -7.86 2.51
C ALA A 35 -1.18 -8.68 1.43
N PHE A 36 0.13 -8.78 1.50
CA PHE A 36 0.92 -9.61 0.60
C PHE A 36 2.26 -9.99 1.23
N VAL A 37 2.89 -11.01 0.68
CA VAL A 37 4.21 -11.48 1.10
C VAL A 37 5.24 -11.02 0.08
N ALA A 38 6.28 -10.34 0.54
CA ALA A 38 7.43 -9.99 -0.28
C ALA A 38 8.73 -10.13 0.53
N ASN A 39 9.78 -10.68 -0.08
CA ASN A 39 11.09 -10.89 0.57
C ASN A 39 10.97 -11.58 1.95
N THR A 40 10.13 -12.62 2.03
CA THR A 40 9.87 -13.42 3.25
C THR A 40 9.24 -12.60 4.40
N LYS A 41 8.71 -11.40 4.11
CA LYS A 41 8.00 -10.55 5.07
C LYS A 41 6.55 -10.36 4.64
N ILE A 42 5.66 -10.29 5.62
CA ILE A 42 4.25 -9.98 5.39
C ILE A 42 4.09 -8.47 5.50
N TYR A 43 3.55 -7.86 4.44
CA TYR A 43 3.15 -6.47 4.43
C TYR A 43 1.63 -6.40 4.47
N SER A 44 1.09 -5.51 5.30
CA SER A 44 -0.34 -5.27 5.42
C SER A 44 -0.60 -3.78 5.48
N PHE A 45 -1.45 -3.31 4.57
CA PHE A 45 -1.83 -1.92 4.43
C PHE A 45 -3.32 -1.74 4.64
N ILE A 46 -3.68 -0.68 5.36
CA ILE A 46 -5.06 -0.21 5.43
C ILE A 46 -5.20 0.86 4.34
N LEU A 47 -6.13 0.63 3.42
CA LEU A 47 -6.34 1.45 2.23
C LEU A 47 -7.83 1.70 2.01
N PRO A 48 -8.23 2.81 1.36
CA PRO A 48 -9.59 2.99 0.89
C PRO A 48 -9.98 1.85 -0.07
N ALA A 49 -11.27 1.49 -0.10
CA ALA A 49 -11.75 0.34 -0.86
C ALA A 49 -11.38 0.38 -2.35
N ASN A 50 -11.51 1.56 -2.98
CA ASN A 50 -11.17 1.73 -4.40
C ASN A 50 -9.68 1.48 -4.65
N SER A 51 -8.81 1.93 -3.74
CA SER A 51 -7.36 1.71 -3.84
C SER A 51 -6.99 0.24 -3.65
N VAL A 52 -7.70 -0.50 -2.79
CA VAL A 52 -7.49 -1.96 -2.65
C VAL A 52 -7.79 -2.67 -3.97
N ILE A 53 -8.89 -2.30 -4.65
CA ILE A 53 -9.30 -2.89 -5.93
C ILE A 53 -8.25 -2.59 -7.01
N GLU A 54 -7.91 -1.31 -7.19
CA GLU A 54 -6.96 -0.86 -8.21
C GLU A 54 -5.59 -1.54 -8.05
N ILE A 55 -5.05 -1.59 -6.83
CA ILE A 55 -3.74 -2.18 -6.58
C ILE A 55 -3.78 -3.70 -6.76
N LYS A 56 -4.87 -4.36 -6.36
CA LYS A 56 -5.04 -5.80 -6.60
C LYS A 56 -5.02 -6.12 -8.09
N GLU A 57 -5.74 -5.35 -8.90
CA GLU A 57 -5.77 -5.52 -10.35
C GLU A 57 -4.38 -5.31 -10.95
N LEU A 58 -3.65 -4.27 -10.51
CA LEU A 58 -2.29 -4.00 -10.97
C LEU A 58 -1.32 -5.14 -10.65
N ILE A 59 -1.38 -5.71 -9.45
CA ILE A 59 -0.52 -6.85 -9.07
C ILE A 59 -0.92 -8.12 -9.82
N SER A 60 -2.20 -8.30 -10.14
CA SER A 60 -2.71 -9.52 -10.77
C SER A 60 -2.52 -9.55 -12.29
N ASN A 61 -2.53 -8.38 -12.95
CA ASN A 61 -2.35 -8.23 -14.40
C ASN A 61 -0.86 -8.12 -14.80
N LYS A 62 0.03 -8.74 -14.03
CA LYS A 62 1.47 -8.77 -14.29
C LYS A 62 1.80 -9.56 -15.56
#